data_AF-A0A3E0NM18-F1
#
_entry.id   AF-A0A3E0NM18-F1
#
_cell.length_a   1.000
_cell.length_b   1.000
_cell.length_c   1.000
_cell.angle_alpha   90.00
_cell.angle_beta   90.00
_cell.angle_gamma   90.00
#
_symmetry.space_group_name_H-M   'P 1'
#
loop_
_entity.id
_entity.type
_entity.pdbx_description
1 polymer ?
#
loop_
_entity_poly.entity_id
_entity_poly.type
_entity_poly.pdbx_seq_one_letter_code
_entity_poly.pdbx_strand_id
1 'polypeptide(L)'
;MALLKLFAIAAASALAALGVGTLTIVGYLFTGGVASVQVENPDTDLYIPVPLRLVDLAFGVADWAAPEQELEQAREELGEYAPLLRDLAREIGDIPEGELLRVQDPHQQVVIAQRRGHFHIQVDAPDNHVRVTVPRRAAERLIDKSVRLLGE
;
A
#
# COMPACT_ATOMS: atom_id res chain seq x y z
N MET A 1 26.44 -39.83 -21.16
CA MET A 1 26.84 -39.18 -19.89
C MET A 1 26.99 -37.66 -19.98
N ALA A 2 27.56 -37.09 -21.05
CA ALA A 2 27.72 -35.63 -21.19
C ALA A 2 26.39 -34.86 -21.27
N LEU A 3 25.40 -35.38 -22.00
CA LEU A 3 24.08 -34.76 -22.16
C LEU A 3 23.30 -34.63 -20.84
N LEU A 4 23.37 -35.66 -19.99
CA LEU A 4 22.73 -35.67 -18.66
C LEU A 4 23.33 -34.61 -17.72
N LYS A 5 24.66 -34.40 -17.79
CA LYS A 5 25.36 -33.38 -17.00
C LYS A 5 24.99 -31.96 -17.44
N LEU A 6 24.88 -31.73 -18.75
CA LEU A 6 24.44 -30.43 -19.30
C LEU A 6 23.01 -30.09 -18.87
N PHE A 7 22.10 -31.07 -18.89
CA PHE A 7 20.72 -30.86 -18.47
C PHE A 7 20.61 -30.56 -16.96
N ALA A 8 21.39 -31.25 -16.13
CA ALA A 8 21.44 -31.01 -14.68
C ALA A 8 21.98 -29.61 -14.34
N ILE A 9 23.01 -29.15 -15.06
CA ILE A 9 23.58 -27.80 -14.88
C ILE A 9 22.58 -26.74 -15.33
N ALA A 10 21.93 -26.93 -16.48
CA ALA A 10 20.89 -26.01 -16.97
C ALA A 10 19.72 -25.91 -15.98
N ALA A 11 19.21 -27.04 -15.49
CA ALA A 11 18.13 -27.08 -14.50
C ALA A 11 18.53 -26.41 -13.18
N ALA A 12 19.75 -26.68 -12.66
CA ALA A 12 20.25 -26.04 -11.45
C ALA A 12 20.42 -24.52 -11.61
N SER A 13 20.89 -24.07 -12.77
CA SER A 13 21.03 -22.63 -13.07
C SER A 13 19.68 -21.92 -13.20
N ALA A 14 18.67 -22.57 -13.80
CA ALA A 14 17.32 -22.06 -13.86
C ALA A 14 16.69 -21.94 -12.46
N LEU A 15 16.88 -22.96 -11.61
CA LEU A 15 16.38 -22.94 -10.24
C LEU A 15 17.05 -21.84 -9.39
N ALA A 16 18.36 -21.64 -9.57
CA ALA A 16 19.12 -20.59 -8.91
C ALA A 16 18.69 -19.19 -9.39
N ALA A 17 18.48 -19.00 -10.69
CA ALA A 17 17.99 -17.74 -11.24
C ALA A 17 16.57 -17.41 -10.75
N LEU A 18 15.69 -18.41 -10.66
CA LEU A 18 14.35 -18.26 -10.06
C LEU A 18 14.45 -17.89 -8.58
N GLY A 19 15.31 -18.57 -7.81
CA GLY A 19 15.50 -18.29 -6.37
C GLY A 19 16.04 -16.88 -6.10
N VAL A 20 17.06 -16.45 -6.86
CA VAL A 20 17.59 -15.08 -6.80
C VAL A 20 16.56 -14.07 -7.26
N GLY A 21 15.79 -14.38 -8.30
CA GLY A 21 14.68 -13.56 -8.79
C GLY A 21 13.62 -13.34 -7.70
N THR A 22 13.15 -14.41 -7.05
CA THR A 22 12.16 -14.34 -5.97
C THR A 22 12.68 -13.55 -4.78
N LEU A 23 13.93 -13.77 -4.34
CA LEU A 23 14.54 -13.00 -3.25
C LEU A 23 14.68 -11.51 -3.60
N THR A 24 15.01 -11.20 -4.84
CA THR A 24 15.12 -9.82 -5.33
C THR A 24 13.75 -9.15 -5.39
N ILE A 25 12.71 -9.86 -5.84
CA ILE A 25 11.32 -9.36 -5.86
C ILE A 25 10.86 -9.11 -4.43
N VAL A 26 11.00 -10.08 -3.54
CA VAL A 26 10.62 -9.94 -2.13
C VAL A 26 11.38 -8.77 -1.50
N GLY A 27 12.70 -8.71 -1.66
CA GLY A 27 13.53 -7.60 -1.17
C GLY A 27 13.07 -6.25 -1.72
N TYR A 28 12.80 -6.17 -3.03
CA TYR A 28 12.25 -4.97 -3.68
C TYR A 28 10.92 -4.55 -3.07
N LEU A 29 10.02 -5.49 -2.78
CA LEU A 29 8.71 -5.18 -2.20
C LEU A 29 8.82 -4.43 -0.86
N PHE A 30 9.81 -4.81 -0.04
CA PHE A 30 10.06 -4.18 1.26
C PHE A 30 10.78 -2.82 1.15
N THR A 31 11.49 -2.52 0.06
CA THR A 31 12.18 -1.22 -0.11
C THR A 31 11.24 -0.02 -0.17
N GLY A 32 9.98 -0.21 -0.59
CA GLY A 32 9.00 0.88 -0.67
C GLY A 32 8.39 1.29 0.67
N GLY A 33 8.75 0.57 1.74
CA GLY A 33 8.12 0.67 3.05
C GLY A 33 6.97 -0.33 3.22
N VAL A 34 6.65 -0.63 4.48
CA VAL A 34 5.56 -1.51 4.87
C VAL A 34 4.53 -0.65 5.59
N ALA A 35 3.28 -0.72 5.14
CA ALA A 35 2.16 -0.28 5.95
C ALA A 35 1.76 -1.41 6.90
N SER A 36 1.38 -1.08 8.13
CA SER A 36 0.83 -2.06 9.05
C SER A 36 -0.62 -1.73 9.30
N VAL A 37 -1.50 -2.71 9.10
CA VAL A 37 -2.90 -2.65 9.52
C VAL A 37 -3.05 -3.60 10.68
N GLN A 38 -3.45 -3.08 11.83
CA GLN A 38 -3.81 -3.87 12.98
C GLN A 38 -5.28 -3.67 13.29
N VAL A 39 -6.00 -4.77 13.48
CA VAL A 39 -7.41 -4.78 13.87
C VAL A 39 -7.53 -5.61 15.13
N GLU A 40 -7.93 -4.98 16.23
CA GLU A 40 -8.16 -5.60 17.53
C GLU A 40 -9.67 -5.60 17.82
N ASN A 41 -10.25 -6.80 17.85
CA ASN A 41 -11.64 -7.06 18.19
C ASN A 41 -11.68 -8.08 19.36
N PRO A 42 -12.79 -8.18 20.12
CA PRO A 42 -12.94 -9.16 21.21
C PRO A 42 -12.59 -10.60 20.81
N ASP A 43 -12.87 -10.97 19.56
CA ASP A 43 -12.69 -12.32 19.04
C ASP A 43 -11.39 -12.51 18.23
N THR A 44 -10.72 -11.43 17.81
CA THR A 44 -9.60 -11.52 16.85
C THR A 44 -8.66 -10.32 16.97
N ASP A 45 -7.35 -10.61 17.09
CA ASP A 45 -6.28 -9.64 16.91
C ASP A 45 -5.52 -9.99 15.61
N LEU A 46 -5.66 -9.14 14.61
CA LEU A 46 -5.15 -9.36 13.27
C LEU A 46 -4.13 -8.27 12.92
N TYR A 47 -2.88 -8.70 12.69
CA TYR A 47 -1.81 -7.82 12.21
C TYR A 47 -1.43 -8.19 10.78
N ILE A 48 -1.64 -7.26 9.85
CA ILE A 48 -1.35 -7.42 8.43
C ILE A 48 -0.25 -6.43 8.02
N PRO A 49 0.98 -6.90 7.78
CA PRO A 49 1.98 -6.09 7.10
C PRO A 49 1.67 -6.06 5.58
N VAL A 50 1.53 -4.87 5.03
CA VAL A 50 1.25 -4.62 3.61
C VAL A 50 2.47 -3.96 2.98
N PRO A 51 3.29 -4.69 2.19
CA PRO A 51 4.37 -4.11 1.41
C PRO A 51 3.79 -3.15 0.36
N LEU A 52 4.13 -1.87 0.44
CA LEU A 52 3.45 -0.84 -0.37
C LEU A 52 3.82 -0.89 -1.85
N ARG A 53 4.93 -1.54 -2.21
CA ARG A 53 5.26 -1.85 -3.60
C ARG A 53 4.29 -2.84 -4.25
N LEU A 54 3.54 -3.63 -3.47
CA LEU A 54 2.50 -4.48 -4.06
C LEU A 54 1.41 -3.62 -4.69
N VAL A 55 1.05 -2.53 -4.04
CA VAL A 55 0.11 -1.55 -4.58
C VAL A 55 0.68 -0.90 -5.84
N ASP A 56 1.99 -0.61 -5.85
CA ASP A 56 2.66 -0.09 -7.04
C ASP A 56 2.59 -1.03 -8.25
N LEU A 57 2.79 -2.33 -8.01
CA LEU A 57 2.69 -3.36 -9.04
C LEU A 57 1.24 -3.59 -9.46
N ALA A 58 0.30 -3.53 -8.52
CA ALA A 58 -1.13 -3.64 -8.82
C ALA A 58 -1.56 -2.54 -9.81
N PHE A 59 -1.20 -1.27 -9.56
CA PHE A 59 -1.47 -0.19 -10.51
C PHE A 59 -0.79 -0.41 -11.86
N GLY A 60 0.46 -0.87 -11.89
CA GLY A 60 1.18 -1.09 -13.15
C GLY A 60 0.65 -2.28 -13.97
N VAL A 61 0.03 -3.26 -13.34
CA VAL A 61 -0.58 -4.43 -13.99
C VAL A 61 -2.05 -4.18 -14.32
N ALA A 62 -2.74 -3.34 -13.54
CA ALA A 62 -4.15 -3.02 -13.73
C ALA A 62 -4.42 -2.48 -15.14
N ASP A 63 -3.56 -1.61 -15.68
CA ASP A 63 -3.71 -1.08 -17.05
C ASP A 63 -3.74 -2.17 -18.15
N TRP A 64 -3.14 -3.34 -17.90
CA TRP A 64 -3.12 -4.46 -18.86
C TRP A 64 -4.10 -5.58 -18.52
N ALA A 65 -4.37 -5.82 -17.24
CA ALA A 65 -5.09 -7.00 -16.77
C ALA A 65 -6.47 -6.71 -16.16
N ALA A 66 -6.75 -5.46 -15.76
CA ALA A 66 -8.03 -5.11 -15.14
C ALA A 66 -9.13 -5.00 -16.19
N PRO A 67 -10.35 -5.52 -15.93
CA PRO A 67 -11.51 -5.25 -16.76
C PRO A 67 -11.78 -3.74 -16.82
N GLU A 68 -12.08 -3.20 -18.01
CA GLU A 68 -12.35 -1.77 -18.19
C GLU A 68 -13.48 -1.27 -17.26
N GLN A 69 -14.47 -2.12 -16.96
CA GLN A 69 -15.56 -1.77 -16.05
C GLN A 69 -15.08 -1.49 -14.61
N GLU A 70 -14.09 -2.25 -14.12
CA GLU A 70 -13.54 -2.02 -12.78
C GLU A 70 -12.71 -0.74 -12.73
N LEU A 71 -12.00 -0.43 -13.82
CA LEU A 71 -11.25 0.82 -13.95
C LEU A 71 -12.18 2.03 -14.04
N GLU A 72 -13.30 1.91 -14.77
CA GLU A 72 -14.30 2.96 -14.91
C GLU A 72 -15.00 3.23 -13.57
N GLN A 73 -15.38 2.17 -12.84
CA GLN A 73 -15.92 2.31 -11.48
C GLN A 73 -14.92 2.95 -10.52
N ALA A 74 -13.66 2.52 -10.55
CA ALA A 74 -12.62 3.13 -9.71
C ALA A 74 -12.39 4.60 -10.05
N ARG A 75 -12.44 4.98 -11.33
CA ARG A 75 -12.37 6.38 -11.77
C ARG A 75 -13.58 7.19 -11.33
N GLU A 76 -14.77 6.62 -11.36
CA GLU A 76 -16.00 7.27 -10.90
C GLU A 76 -15.94 7.53 -9.39
N GLU A 77 -15.59 6.51 -8.60
CA GLU A 77 -15.44 6.61 -7.15
C GLU A 77 -14.34 7.61 -6.75
N LEU A 78 -13.19 7.58 -7.42
CA LEU A 78 -12.10 8.53 -7.17
C LEU A 78 -12.40 9.93 -7.71
N GLY A 79 -13.25 10.04 -8.73
CA GLY A 79 -13.59 11.28 -9.41
C GLY A 79 -14.25 12.29 -8.48
N GLU A 80 -15.09 11.82 -7.55
CA GLU A 80 -15.70 12.64 -6.51
C GLU A 80 -14.64 13.31 -5.62
N TYR A 81 -13.56 12.60 -5.33
CA TYR A 81 -12.46 13.07 -4.47
C TYR A 81 -11.30 13.68 -5.27
N ALA A 82 -11.41 13.81 -6.60
CA ALA A 82 -10.31 14.26 -7.44
C ALA A 82 -9.71 15.62 -7.02
N PRO A 83 -10.49 16.66 -6.67
CA PRO A 83 -9.93 17.92 -6.18
C PRO A 83 -9.17 17.74 -4.87
N LEU A 84 -9.75 17.00 -3.93
CA LEU A 84 -9.15 16.71 -2.63
C LEU A 84 -7.84 15.93 -2.79
N LEU A 85 -7.80 14.93 -3.67
CA LEU A 85 -6.62 14.14 -3.96
C LEU A 85 -5.49 14.98 -4.57
N ARG A 86 -5.81 15.98 -5.41
CA ARG A 86 -4.82 16.91 -5.98
C ARG A 86 -4.24 17.84 -4.93
N ASP A 87 -5.09 18.39 -4.08
CA ASP A 87 -4.65 19.26 -3.00
C ASP A 87 -3.79 18.47 -2.01
N LEU A 88 -4.22 17.26 -1.65
CA LEU A 88 -3.42 16.32 -0.87
C LEU A 88 -2.10 15.98 -1.57
N ALA A 89 -2.08 15.70 -2.88
CA ALA A 89 -0.83 15.38 -3.60
C ALA A 89 0.21 16.49 -3.49
N ARG A 90 -0.23 17.75 -3.47
CA ARG A 90 0.64 18.92 -3.36
C ARG A 90 1.09 19.17 -1.92
N GLU A 91 0.20 18.98 -0.96
CA GLU A 91 0.42 19.43 0.42
C GLU A 91 0.88 18.33 1.37
N ILE A 92 0.63 17.06 1.05
CA ILE A 92 0.94 15.92 1.95
C ILE A 92 2.43 15.81 2.30
N GLY A 93 3.30 16.33 1.42
CA GLY A 93 4.73 16.42 1.66
C GLY A 93 5.14 17.43 2.74
N ASP A 94 4.34 18.47 2.93
CA ASP A 94 4.61 19.61 3.80
C ASP A 94 3.80 19.57 5.11
N ILE A 95 3.02 18.51 5.32
CA ILE A 95 2.25 18.33 6.56
C ILE A 95 3.20 18.28 7.76
N PRO A 96 2.97 19.14 8.79
CA PRO A 96 3.82 19.17 9.97
C PRO A 96 3.63 17.91 10.82
N GLU A 97 4.66 17.56 11.61
CA GLU A 97 4.50 16.52 12.61
C GLU A 97 3.51 16.98 13.69
N GLY A 98 2.56 16.10 14.03
CA GLY A 98 1.46 16.51 14.90
C GLY A 98 0.24 15.64 14.75
N GLU A 99 -0.76 15.95 15.56
CA GLU A 99 -2.13 15.51 15.33
C GLU A 99 -2.73 16.39 14.23
N LEU A 100 -3.30 15.76 13.21
CA LEU A 100 -3.87 16.43 12.04
C LEU A 100 -5.38 16.54 12.16
N LEU A 101 -5.99 15.44 12.61
CA LEU A 101 -7.43 15.33 12.75
C LEU A 101 -7.75 14.48 13.97
N ARG A 102 -8.73 14.95 14.76
CA ARG A 102 -9.39 14.16 15.79
C ARG A 102 -10.88 14.32 15.63
N VAL A 103 -11.54 13.21 15.32
CA VAL A 103 -13.00 13.12 15.31
C VAL A 103 -13.40 12.40 16.60
N GLN A 104 -14.27 13.04 17.38
CA GLN A 104 -14.76 12.47 18.63
C GLN A 104 -16.28 12.46 18.61
N ASP A 105 -16.82 11.26 18.76
CA ASP A 105 -18.23 10.95 18.79
C ASP A 105 -18.48 10.14 20.08
N PRO A 106 -19.66 10.22 20.73
CA PRO A 106 -19.99 9.44 21.93
C PRO A 106 -19.57 7.96 21.93
N HIS A 107 -19.47 7.31 20.77
CA HIS A 107 -19.13 5.89 20.68
C HIS A 107 -17.84 5.59 19.90
N GLN A 108 -17.24 6.59 19.23
CA GLN A 108 -16.08 6.35 18.37
C GLN A 108 -15.11 7.53 18.41
N GLN A 109 -13.83 7.22 18.29
CA GLN A 109 -12.78 8.21 18.19
C GLN A 109 -11.87 7.87 17.01
N VAL A 110 -11.66 8.84 16.13
CA VAL A 110 -10.68 8.73 15.03
C VAL A 110 -9.59 9.76 15.25
N VAL A 111 -8.34 9.32 15.27
CA VAL A 111 -7.16 10.19 15.36
C VAL A 111 -6.27 9.93 14.15
N ILE A 112 -5.93 10.99 13.43
CA ILE A 112 -4.95 10.97 12.36
C ILE A 112 -3.77 11.85 12.79
N ALA A 113 -2.58 11.28 12.81
CA ALA A 113 -1.37 11.99 13.21
C ALA A 113 -0.19 11.66 12.31
N GLN A 114 0.68 12.63 12.06
CA GLN A 114 1.98 12.42 11.45
C GLN A 114 3.06 12.40 12.52
N ARG A 115 3.80 11.30 12.63
CA ARG A 115 4.89 11.12 13.60
C ARG A 115 6.07 10.41 12.93
N ARG A 116 7.28 10.97 13.05
CA ARG A 116 8.54 10.31 12.64
C ARG A 116 8.53 9.87 11.17
N GLY A 117 7.88 10.64 10.30
CA GLY A 117 7.75 10.30 8.87
C GLY A 117 6.72 9.22 8.54
N HIS A 118 5.82 8.88 9.46
CA HIS A 118 4.69 7.98 9.25
C HIS A 118 3.36 8.69 9.56
N PHE A 119 2.32 8.37 8.80
CA PHE A 119 0.94 8.63 9.15
C PHE A 119 0.43 7.49 10.02
N HIS A 120 -0.17 7.84 11.15
CA HIS A 120 -0.86 6.96 12.06
C HIS A 120 -2.34 7.32 12.04
N ILE A 121 -3.16 6.34 11.69
CA ILE A 121 -4.61 6.44 11.74
C ILE A 121 -5.06 5.46 12.80
N GLN A 122 -5.71 5.96 13.84
CA GLN A 122 -6.28 5.17 14.91
C GLN A 122 -7.77 5.39 14.92
N VAL A 123 -8.53 4.30 14.87
CA VAL A 123 -9.98 4.28 15.02
C VAL A 123 -10.27 3.43 16.24
N ASP A 124 -10.83 4.05 17.27
CA ASP A 124 -11.29 3.37 18.48
C ASP A 124 -12.82 3.37 18.47
N ALA A 125 -13.41 2.19 18.36
CA ALA A 125 -14.84 1.93 18.50
C ALA A 125 -15.06 0.91 19.64
N PRO A 126 -16.30 0.72 20.13
CA PRO A 126 -16.54 -0.05 21.36
C PRO A 126 -16.08 -1.51 21.26
N ASP A 127 -16.19 -2.09 20.07
CA ASP A 127 -15.86 -3.50 19.81
C ASP A 127 -14.73 -3.68 18.78
N ASN A 128 -14.18 -2.59 18.23
CA ASN A 128 -13.15 -2.68 17.19
C ASN A 128 -12.15 -1.54 17.34
N HIS A 129 -10.86 -1.87 17.41
CA HIS A 129 -9.78 -0.91 17.36
C HIS A 129 -8.94 -1.15 16.10
N VAL A 130 -8.86 -0.15 15.24
CA VAL A 130 -8.09 -0.23 14.01
C VAL A 130 -6.91 0.74 14.08
N ARG A 131 -5.71 0.22 13.91
CA ARG A 131 -4.48 1.01 13.81
C ARG A 131 -3.84 0.80 12.44
N VAL A 132 -3.76 1.86 11.66
CA VAL A 132 -3.07 1.87 10.37
C VAL A 132 -1.85 2.76 10.46
N THR A 133 -0.69 2.23 10.12
CA THR A 133 0.55 3.01 10.00
C THR A 133 1.05 2.95 8.58
N VAL A 134 1.28 4.10 7.96
CA VAL A 134 1.76 4.21 6.57
C VAL A 134 2.95 5.16 6.52
N PRO A 135 4.09 4.80 5.90
CA PRO A 135 5.18 5.74 5.65
C PRO A 135 4.70 6.93 4.80
N ARG A 136 5.02 8.16 5.20
CA ARG A 136 4.59 9.39 4.51
C ARG A 136 4.94 9.38 3.02
N ARG A 137 6.21 9.02 2.72
CA ARG A 137 6.69 8.90 1.33
C ARG A 137 5.93 7.89 0.50
N ALA A 138 5.33 6.88 1.12
CA ALA A 138 4.53 5.91 0.40
C ALA A 138 3.11 6.43 0.18
N ALA A 139 2.51 7.10 1.18
CA ALA A 139 1.24 7.79 1.00
C ALA A 139 1.30 8.84 -0.12
N GLU A 140 2.35 9.68 -0.17
CA GLU A 140 2.63 10.62 -1.28
C GLU A 140 2.57 9.93 -2.65
N ARG A 141 3.30 8.82 -2.81
CA ARG A 141 3.33 8.07 -4.07
C ARG A 141 1.98 7.47 -4.44
N LEU A 142 1.22 6.99 -3.46
CA LEU A 142 -0.09 6.40 -3.71
C LEU A 142 -1.08 7.46 -4.17
N ILE A 143 -1.08 8.63 -3.53
CA ILE A 143 -1.96 9.74 -3.92
C ILE A 143 -1.60 10.24 -5.32
N ASP A 144 -0.31 10.42 -5.63
CA ASP A 144 0.13 10.79 -6.99
C ASP A 144 -0.35 9.78 -8.05
N LYS A 145 -0.30 8.48 -7.75
CA LYS A 145 -0.82 7.44 -8.64
C LYS A 145 -2.34 7.47 -8.80
N SER A 146 -3.08 7.70 -7.72
CA SER A 146 -4.53 7.87 -7.77
C SER A 146 -4.92 9.07 -8.64
N VAL A 147 -4.17 10.18 -8.57
CA VAL A 147 -4.39 11.34 -9.44
C VAL A 147 -4.13 10.99 -10.91
N ARG A 148 -3.05 10.25 -11.23
CA ARG A 148 -2.77 9.82 -12.60
C ARG A 148 -3.83 8.90 -13.19
N LEU A 149 -4.42 8.01 -12.39
CA LEU A 149 -5.50 7.13 -12.84
C LEU A 149 -6.76 7.88 -13.30
N LEU A 150 -6.97 9.07 -12.75
CA LEU A 150 -8.07 9.96 -13.12
C LEU A 150 -7.86 10.64 -14.49
N GLY A 151 -6.72 10.43 -15.15
CA GLY A 151 -6.53 10.77 -16.56
C GLY A 151 -6.11 12.21 -16.85
N GLU A 152 -5.36 12.87 -15.96
CA GLU A 152 -4.67 14.14 -16.24
C GLU A 152 -3.18 14.10 -15.92
#